data_AF-A0A0L0QMJ5-F1
#
_entry.id   AF-A0A0L0QMJ5-F1
#
_cell.length_a   1.000
_cell.length_b   1.000
_cell.length_c   1.000
_cell.angle_alpha   90.00
_cell.angle_beta   90.00
_cell.angle_gamma   90.00
#
_symmetry.space_group_name_H-M   'P 1'
#
loop_
_entity.id
_entity.type
_entity.pdbx_description
1 polymer ?
#
loop_
_entity_poly.entity_id
_entity_poly.type
_entity_poly.pdbx_seq_one_letter_code
_entity_poly.pdbx_strand_id
1 'polypeptide(L)'
;MKKFLLFLAGLTAFIVLLANLGPMVFLGLGIWLLYVIFKQFMKTDSTAGKIGWVIVGLIVLSITISNMFALIGVVAAVALYMIYKSWKKETDGPVVHHIEEDDPFTNFERQWAELNK
;
A
#
# COMPACT_ATOMS: atom_id res chain seq x y z
N MET A 1 -20.43 1.57 -15.44
CA MET A 1 -19.22 2.31 -15.91
C MET A 1 -18.08 2.31 -14.88
N LYS A 2 -18.33 2.54 -13.58
CA LYS A 2 -17.26 2.60 -12.55
C LYS A 2 -16.44 1.31 -12.41
N LYS A 3 -17.06 0.12 -12.54
CA LYS A 3 -16.35 -1.18 -12.48
C LYS A 3 -15.34 -1.38 -13.62
N PHE A 4 -15.68 -0.95 -14.83
CA PHE A 4 -14.80 -1.05 -15.98
C PHE A 4 -13.56 -0.15 -15.84
N LEU A 5 -13.75 1.08 -15.32
CA LEU A 5 -12.64 1.99 -15.01
C LEU A 5 -11.76 1.45 -13.87
N LEU A 6 -12.35 0.91 -12.81
CA LEU A 6 -11.59 0.27 -11.72
C LEU A 6 -10.82 -0.96 -12.21
N PHE A 7 -11.40 -1.74 -13.12
CA PHE A 7 -10.73 -2.87 -13.75
C PHE A 7 -9.52 -2.39 -14.57
N LEU A 8 -9.68 -1.36 -15.41
CA LEU A 8 -8.59 -0.83 -16.22
C LEU A 8 -7.47 -0.25 -15.34
N ALA A 9 -7.82 0.52 -14.30
CA ALA A 9 -6.88 1.03 -13.31
C ALA A 9 -6.16 -0.11 -12.57
N GLY A 10 -6.89 -1.16 -12.20
CA GLY A 10 -6.34 -2.37 -11.58
C GLY A 10 -5.36 -3.09 -12.51
N LEU A 11 -5.69 -3.26 -13.79
CA LEU A 11 -4.80 -3.86 -14.77
C LEU A 11 -3.51 -3.06 -14.94
N THR A 12 -3.62 -1.73 -15.05
CA THR A 12 -2.44 -0.85 -15.13
C THR A 12 -1.58 -0.96 -13.87
N ALA A 13 -2.19 -0.89 -12.67
CA ALA A 13 -1.46 -1.04 -11.41
C ALA A 13 -0.79 -2.42 -11.31
N PHE A 14 -1.44 -3.48 -11.79
CA PHE A 14 -0.87 -4.83 -11.83
C PHE A 14 0.36 -4.91 -12.72
N ILE A 15 0.30 -4.36 -13.93
CA ILE A 15 1.46 -4.33 -14.85
C ILE A 15 2.62 -3.54 -14.22
N VAL A 16 2.33 -2.39 -13.62
CA VAL A 16 3.34 -1.57 -12.93
C VAL A 16 3.97 -2.33 -11.77
N LEU A 17 3.17 -3.05 -10.98
CA LEU A 17 3.67 -3.89 -9.89
C LEU A 17 4.61 -4.98 -10.41
N LEU A 18 4.21 -5.72 -11.45
CA LEU A 18 5.04 -6.76 -12.04
C LEU A 18 6.37 -6.22 -12.58
N ALA A 19 6.33 -5.07 -13.27
CA ALA A 19 7.54 -4.41 -13.77
C ALA A 19 8.50 -3.97 -12.65
N ASN A 20 7.98 -3.71 -11.45
CA ASN A 20 8.77 -3.26 -10.30
C ASN A 20 9.11 -4.39 -9.30
N LEU A 21 8.73 -5.65 -9.55
CA LEU A 21 8.98 -6.77 -8.64
C LEU A 21 10.47 -6.98 -8.37
N GLY A 22 11.31 -6.99 -9.41
CA GLY A 22 12.76 -7.13 -9.26
C GLY A 22 13.37 -6.05 -8.36
N PRO A 23 13.20 -4.76 -8.70
CA PRO A 23 13.63 -3.64 -7.86
C PRO A 23 13.12 -3.70 -6.41
N MET A 24 11.87 -4.11 -6.18
CA MET A 24 11.32 -4.27 -4.82
C MET A 24 12.06 -5.34 -4.02
N VAL A 25 12.39 -6.48 -4.63
CA VAL A 25 13.17 -7.53 -3.99
C VAL A 25 14.58 -7.03 -3.68
N PHE A 26 15.27 -6.38 -4.62
CA PHE A 26 16.60 -5.82 -4.39
C PHE A 26 16.60 -4.74 -3.31
N LEU A 27 15.60 -3.88 -3.26
CA LEU A 27 15.47 -2.86 -2.22
C LEU A 27 15.26 -3.49 -0.84
N GLY A 28 14.38 -4.49 -0.73
CA GLY A 28 14.16 -5.23 0.51
C GLY A 28 15.42 -5.96 1.00
N LEU A 29 16.10 -6.67 0.10
CA LEU A 29 17.36 -7.35 0.40
C LEU A 29 18.48 -6.36 0.76
N GLY A 30 18.54 -5.21 0.07
CA GLY A 30 19.51 -4.16 0.34
C GLY A 30 19.36 -3.57 1.74
N ILE A 31 18.13 -3.25 2.16
CA ILE A 31 17.84 -2.79 3.52
C ILE A 31 18.23 -3.86 4.55
N TRP A 32 17.88 -5.12 4.29
CA TRP A 32 18.25 -6.22 5.18
C TRP A 32 19.77 -6.40 5.30
N LEU A 33 20.51 -6.34 4.18
CA LEU A 33 21.98 -6.42 4.17
C LEU A 33 22.62 -5.23 4.89
N LEU A 34 22.10 -4.02 4.70
CA LEU A 34 22.55 -2.84 5.44
C LEU A 34 22.40 -3.04 6.95
N TYR A 35 21.30 -3.63 7.40
CA TYR A 35 21.13 -3.99 8.81
C TYR A 35 22.17 -5.02 9.29
N VAL A 36 22.46 -6.05 8.49
CA VAL A 36 23.51 -7.04 8.81
C VAL A 36 24.89 -6.39 8.90
N ILE A 37 25.24 -5.53 7.93
CA ILE A 37 26.50 -4.77 7.90
C ILE A 37 26.62 -3.88 9.12
N PHE A 38 25.55 -3.15 9.47
CA PHE A 38 25.52 -2.31 10.67
C PHE A 38 25.75 -3.14 11.94
N LYS A 39 25.09 -4.29 12.06
CA LYS A 39 25.30 -5.20 13.20
C LYS A 39 26.75 -5.69 13.29
N GLN A 40 27.38 -5.97 12.16
CA GLN A 40 28.76 -6.47 12.12
C GLN A 40 29.79 -5.36 12.35
N PHE A 41 29.51 -4.14 11.87
CA PHE A 41 30.27 -2.93 12.20
C PHE A 41 30.29 -2.69 13.73
N MET A 42 29.13 -2.80 14.39
CA MET A 42 29.01 -2.62 15.84
C MET A 42 29.75 -3.69 16.66
N LYS A 43 29.89 -4.91 16.12
CA LYS A 43 30.63 -6.01 16.77
C LYS A 43 32.14 -5.95 16.59
N THR A 44 32.63 -5.12 15.68
CA THR A 44 34.05 -5.10 15.31
C THR A 44 34.81 -4.11 16.18
N ASP A 45 35.80 -4.58 16.94
CA ASP A 45 36.60 -3.71 17.81
C ASP A 45 37.76 -3.03 17.06
N SER A 46 38.21 -3.60 15.93
CA SER A 46 39.35 -3.08 15.18
C SER A 46 38.99 -1.90 14.27
N THR A 47 39.84 -0.87 14.25
CA THR A 47 39.67 0.31 13.38
C THR A 47 39.66 -0.07 11.90
N ALA A 48 40.59 -0.92 11.47
CA ALA A 48 40.65 -1.38 10.08
C ALA A 48 39.40 -2.18 9.67
N GLY A 49 38.88 -3.04 10.56
CA GLY A 49 37.65 -3.79 10.30
C GLY A 49 36.43 -2.88 10.20
N LYS A 50 36.33 -1.85 11.05
CA LYS A 50 35.28 -0.83 10.95
C LYS A 50 35.31 -0.10 9.61
N ILE A 51 36.50 0.30 9.14
CA ILE A 51 36.67 0.94 7.82
C ILE A 51 36.19 0.00 6.71
N GLY A 52 36.55 -1.28 6.77
CA GLY A 52 36.07 -2.28 5.81
C GLY A 52 34.54 -2.39 5.76
N TRP A 53 33.88 -2.46 6.92
CA TRP A 53 32.41 -2.50 6.99
C TRP A 53 31.74 -1.23 6.48
N VAL A 54 32.35 -0.06 6.70
CA VAL A 54 31.84 1.21 6.14
C VAL A 54 31.90 1.19 4.62
N ILE A 55 33.01 0.74 4.02
CA ILE A 55 33.15 0.66 2.56
C ILE A 55 32.09 -0.28 1.96
N VAL A 56 31.95 -1.48 2.52
CA VAL A 56 30.92 -2.45 2.09
C VAL A 56 29.52 -1.85 2.27
N GLY A 57 29.28 -1.19 3.40
CA GLY A 57 28.03 -0.48 3.68
C GLY A 57 27.68 0.57 2.62
N LEU A 58 28.64 1.39 2.21
CA LEU A 58 28.45 2.42 1.18
C LEU A 58 28.13 1.81 -0.20
N ILE A 59 28.76 0.70 -0.56
CA ILE A 59 28.47 -0.01 -1.82
C ILE A 59 27.04 -0.54 -1.81
N VAL A 60 26.66 -1.26 -0.75
CA VAL A 60 25.30 -1.81 -0.62
C VAL A 60 24.26 -0.69 -0.54
N LEU A 61 24.56 0.40 0.16
CA LEU A 61 23.71 1.58 0.24
C LEU A 61 23.48 2.19 -1.16
N SER A 62 24.54 2.32 -1.95
CA SER A 62 24.46 2.86 -3.32
C SER A 62 23.57 2.01 -4.22
N ILE A 63 23.70 0.69 -4.16
CA ILE A 63 22.84 -0.25 -4.89
C ILE A 63 21.39 -0.14 -4.41
N THR A 64 21.17 -0.05 -3.09
CA THR A 64 19.83 0.05 -2.50
C THR A 64 19.13 1.33 -2.94
N ILE A 65 19.81 2.48 -2.86
CA ILE A 65 19.28 3.78 -3.28
C ILE A 65 19.00 3.79 -4.79
N SER A 66 19.84 3.15 -5.60
CA SER A 66 19.61 3.04 -7.04
C SER A 66 18.32 2.30 -7.39
N ASN A 67 17.83 1.44 -6.49
CA ASN A 67 16.56 0.71 -6.63
C ASN A 67 15.37 1.41 -5.96
N MET A 68 15.49 2.68 -5.54
CA MET A 68 14.44 3.42 -4.83
C MET A 68 13.15 3.58 -5.64
N PHE A 69 13.21 3.50 -6.97
CA PHE A 69 12.02 3.51 -7.83
C PHE A 69 11.06 2.34 -7.56
N ALA A 70 11.52 1.28 -6.87
CA ALA A 70 10.68 0.21 -6.34
C ALA A 70 9.52 0.71 -5.46
N LEU A 71 9.62 1.91 -4.88
CA LEU A 71 8.52 2.56 -4.15
C LEU A 71 7.27 2.72 -5.03
N ILE A 72 7.44 2.90 -6.34
CA ILE A 72 6.32 2.95 -7.29
C ILE A 72 5.58 1.60 -7.31
N GLY A 73 6.32 0.50 -7.27
CA GLY A 73 5.74 -0.84 -7.14
C GLY A 73 4.97 -1.02 -5.83
N VAL A 74 5.48 -0.49 -4.72
CA VAL A 74 4.75 -0.49 -3.44
C VAL A 74 3.43 0.28 -3.56
N VAL A 75 3.45 1.47 -4.15
CA VAL A 75 2.24 2.28 -4.39
C VAL A 75 1.25 1.51 -5.27
N ALA A 76 1.73 0.83 -6.32
CA ALA A 76 0.88 0.00 -7.18
C ALA A 76 0.24 -1.17 -6.42
N ALA A 77 0.97 -1.83 -5.53
CA ALA A 77 0.43 -2.88 -4.66
C ALA A 77 -0.67 -2.35 -3.73
N VAL A 78 -0.45 -1.18 -3.11
CA VAL A 78 -1.45 -0.52 -2.27
C VAL A 78 -2.69 -0.14 -3.08
N ALA A 79 -2.50 0.39 -4.30
CA ALA A 79 -3.61 0.72 -5.20
C ALA A 79 -4.45 -0.52 -5.54
N LEU A 80 -3.81 -1.65 -5.87
CA LEU A 80 -4.50 -2.92 -6.10
C LEU A 80 -5.29 -3.39 -4.87
N TYR A 81 -4.69 -3.28 -3.69
CA TYR A 81 -5.37 -3.64 -2.44
C TYR A 81 -6.62 -2.77 -2.21
N MET A 82 -6.53 -1.46 -2.48
CA MET A 82 -7.68 -0.55 -2.38
C MET A 82 -8.78 -0.89 -3.40
N ILE A 83 -8.42 -1.20 -4.65
CA ILE A 83 -9.37 -1.62 -5.68
C ILE A 83 -10.06 -2.92 -5.27
N TYR A 84 -9.31 -3.91 -4.80
CA TYR A 84 -9.85 -5.15 -4.27
C TYR A 84 -10.83 -4.90 -3.10
N LYS A 85 -10.44 -4.06 -2.15
CA LYS A 85 -11.28 -3.70 -1.00
C LYS A 85 -12.55 -2.97 -1.44
N SER A 86 -12.48 -2.12 -2.47
CA SER A 86 -13.64 -1.41 -3.01
C SER A 86 -14.69 -2.38 -3.58
N TRP A 87 -14.26 -3.45 -4.25
CA TRP A 87 -15.17 -4.49 -4.75
C TRP A 87 -15.79 -5.31 -3.63
N LYS A 88 -15.05 -5.58 -2.55
CA LYS A 88 -15.59 -6.30 -1.39
C LYS A 88 -16.57 -5.45 -0.58
N LYS A 89 -16.31 -4.14 -0.45
CA LYS A 89 -17.19 -3.17 0.24
C LYS A 89 -18.45 -2.85 -0.56
N GLU A 90 -18.51 -3.12 -1.86
CA GLU A 90 -19.78 -3.07 -2.59
C GLU A 90 -20.66 -4.30 -2.32
N THR A 91 -20.08 -5.42 -1.89
CA THR A 91 -20.80 -6.66 -1.53
C THR A 91 -21.40 -6.56 -0.13
N ASP A 92 -20.66 -5.96 0.81
CA ASP A 92 -21.19 -5.53 2.11
C ASP A 92 -21.76 -4.11 1.94
N GLY A 93 -23.04 -4.01 1.56
CA GLY A 93 -23.89 -2.82 1.37
C GLY A 93 -23.27 -1.42 1.57
N PRO A 94 -23.59 -0.43 0.72
CA PRO A 94 -22.95 0.88 0.76
C PRO A 94 -22.95 1.40 2.20
N VAL A 95 -21.78 1.79 2.71
CA VAL A 95 -21.71 2.70 3.84
C VAL A 95 -22.27 4.01 3.32
N VAL A 96 -23.60 4.06 3.29
CA VAL A 96 -24.36 5.29 3.27
C VAL A 96 -23.86 5.99 4.52
N HIS A 97 -23.23 7.15 4.33
CA HIS A 97 -23.33 8.17 5.36
C HIS A 97 -24.83 8.50 5.47
N HIS A 98 -25.60 7.66 6.16
CA HIS A 98 -26.86 8.06 6.74
C HIS A 98 -26.44 8.92 7.93
N ILE A 99 -26.16 10.18 7.64
CA ILE A 99 -26.70 11.21 8.49
C ILE A 99 -28.12 11.39 7.95
N GLU A 100 -28.99 10.41 8.21
CA GLU A 100 -30.38 10.75 8.41
C GLU A 100 -30.42 11.12 9.89
N GLU A 101 -30.34 12.43 10.12
CA GLU A 101 -30.86 13.02 11.34
C GLU A 101 -32.24 12.40 11.58
N ASP A 102 -32.46 11.92 12.80
CA ASP A 102 -33.77 11.55 13.34
C ASP A 102 -34.74 12.71 13.11
N ASP A 103 -35.46 12.72 11.99
CA ASP A 103 -36.59 13.60 11.78
C ASP A 103 -37.84 12.92 12.35
N PRO A 104 -38.35 13.36 13.52
CA PRO A 104 -39.50 12.76 14.16
C PRO A 104 -40.81 12.94 13.37
N PHE A 105 -40.83 13.75 12.31
CA PHE A 105 -42.02 14.02 11.49
C PHE A 105 -42.23 13.01 10.34
N THR A 106 -41.21 12.25 9.95
CA THR A 106 -41.32 11.22 8.89
C THR A 106 -42.25 10.06 9.27
N ASN A 107 -42.48 9.84 10.57
CA ASN A 107 -43.41 8.84 11.07
C ASN A 107 -44.87 9.16 10.73
N PHE A 108 -45.25 10.44 10.67
CA PHE A 108 -46.64 10.84 10.40
C PHE A 108 -47.00 10.68 8.92
N GLU A 109 -46.09 11.03 8.01
CA GLU A 109 -46.30 10.82 6.56
C GLU A 109 -46.41 9.34 6.21
N ARG A 110 -45.60 8.50 6.88
CA ARG A 110 -45.69 7.05 6.76
C ARG A 110 -47.04 6.51 7.24
N GLN A 111 -47.52 6.94 8.40
CA GLN A 111 -48.83 6.51 8.93
C GLN A 111 -50.00 7.01 8.08
N TRP A 112 -49.90 8.22 7.53
CA TRP A 112 -50.92 8.78 6.65
C TRP A 112 -51.02 8.02 5.32
N ALA A 113 -49.88 7.60 4.76
CA ALA A 113 -49.83 6.75 3.57
C ALA A 113 -50.39 5.34 3.81
N GLU A 114 -50.25 4.80 5.03
CA GLU A 114 -50.81 3.50 5.42
C GLU A 114 -52.33 3.54 5.64
N LEU A 115 -52.89 4.67 6.10
CA LEU A 115 -54.34 4.84 6.31
C LEU A 115 -55.11 5.11 5.01
N ASN A 116 -54.45 5.63 3.98
CA ASN A 116 -55.05 5.94 2.68
C ASN A 116 -54.86 4.82 1.62
N LYS A 117 -54.55 3.61 2.08
CA LYS A 117 -54.40 2.43 1.25
C LYS A 117 -55.49 1.42 1.56
#